data_AF-A0A518IH89-F1
#
_entry.id   AF-A0A518IH89-F1
#
_cell.length_a   1.000
_cell.length_b   1.000
_cell.length_c   1.000
_cell.angle_alpha   90.00
_cell.angle_beta   90.00
_cell.angle_gamma   90.00
#
_symmetry.space_group_name_H-M   'P 1'
#
loop_
_entity.id
_entity.type
_entity.pdbx_description
1 polymer ?
#
loop_
_entity_poly.entity_id
_entity_poly.type
_entity_poly.pdbx_seq_one_letter_code
_entity_poly.pdbx_strand_id
1 'polypeptide(L)'
;MGQHFLHCRKPGKRKHGFTLIELLVVIAIIAILIALLLPAVQQAREAARRSQCKNNLKQIGLALHNYLSAHSAFPPAFCVGPNGSSGYTSGGQWSIHARILPFADGANLYNNIDFTTTYSGQSDPSIAYTRTPFFMCPSEVNDRIRTSGGAPVHYPVSYGYNGGTWHVFNNSSLSGGDGAFYPNSKTKPRDFTDGMSNTLCFAEVKAFTAYNRDGGSGTPTIPSVASDVVPLFGTDNKPNSGHTEWVDGRVHQTGFTSTLPPNTKLAIPNASDGALDAGDYTSCREAQTCSGPTYAAVTARSYHIGIVHALLMDGAVRSLSENIDLGTYRALSTRSGGEVIGEF
;
A
#
# COMPACT_ATOMS: atom_id res chain seq x y z
N MET A 1 -9.94 -91.61 37.70
CA MET A 1 -9.57 -90.51 38.63
C MET A 1 -9.50 -89.22 37.83
N GLY A 2 -10.59 -88.44 37.81
CA GLY A 2 -10.69 -87.19 37.02
C GLY A 2 -10.17 -86.00 37.82
N GLN A 3 -9.27 -85.22 37.22
CA GLN A 3 -8.65 -84.03 37.82
C GLN A 3 -9.62 -82.84 37.80
N HIS A 4 -9.90 -82.26 38.97
CA HIS A 4 -10.62 -80.99 39.12
C HIS A 4 -9.67 -79.81 38.88
N PHE A 5 -9.85 -79.08 37.79
CA PHE A 5 -9.18 -77.80 37.54
C PHE A 5 -9.99 -76.65 38.17
N LEU A 6 -9.49 -76.08 39.28
CA LEU A 6 -10.00 -74.84 39.88
C LEU A 6 -9.50 -73.63 39.07
N HIS A 7 -10.42 -72.93 38.39
CA HIS A 7 -10.14 -71.66 37.72
C HIS A 7 -10.13 -70.50 38.75
N CYS A 8 -8.97 -69.87 38.94
CA CYS A 8 -8.84 -68.63 39.71
C CYS A 8 -9.35 -67.43 38.89
N ARG A 9 -10.50 -66.84 39.25
CA ARG A 9 -11.01 -65.61 38.63
C ARG A 9 -10.22 -64.40 39.12
N LYS A 10 -9.54 -63.69 38.20
CA LYS A 10 -8.93 -62.38 38.47
C LYS A 10 -10.01 -61.35 38.86
N PRO A 11 -9.83 -60.54 39.91
CA PRO A 11 -10.76 -59.48 40.26
C PRO A 11 -10.81 -58.44 39.13
N GLY A 12 -12.01 -58.15 38.62
CA GLY A 12 -12.21 -57.16 37.56
C GLY A 12 -11.83 -55.76 38.06
N LYS A 13 -10.95 -55.06 37.32
CA LYS A 13 -10.67 -53.64 37.56
C LYS A 13 -11.99 -52.87 37.50
N ARG A 14 -12.40 -52.25 38.61
CA ARG A 14 -13.54 -51.33 38.64
C ARG A 14 -13.22 -50.18 37.69
N LYS A 15 -13.92 -50.09 36.56
CA LYS A 15 -13.86 -48.91 35.70
C LYS A 15 -14.64 -47.81 36.40
N HIS A 16 -13.97 -46.75 36.84
CA HIS A 16 -14.65 -45.54 37.27
C HIS A 16 -15.30 -44.91 36.04
N GLY A 17 -16.64 -44.86 36.04
CA GLY A 17 -17.41 -44.18 35.01
C GLY A 17 -17.40 -42.68 35.27
N PHE A 18 -17.19 -41.90 34.21
CA PHE A 18 -17.27 -40.45 34.27
C PHE A 18 -18.74 -40.04 34.46
N THR A 19 -19.03 -39.19 35.44
CA THR A 19 -20.38 -38.66 35.66
C THR A 19 -20.69 -37.58 34.62
N LEU A 20 -21.97 -37.43 34.27
CA LEU A 20 -22.44 -36.39 33.35
C LEU A 20 -22.06 -34.98 33.87
N ILE A 21 -22.05 -34.80 35.19
CA ILE A 21 -21.68 -33.55 35.85
C ILE A 21 -20.20 -33.24 35.64
N GLU A 22 -19.30 -34.21 35.83
CA GLU A 22 -17.86 -34.01 35.60
C GLU A 22 -17.57 -33.62 34.15
N LEU A 23 -18.28 -34.22 33.19
CA LEU A 23 -18.14 -33.86 31.77
C LEU A 23 -18.61 -32.43 31.51
N LEU A 24 -19.77 -32.06 32.07
CA LEU A 24 -20.36 -30.74 31.90
C LEU A 24 -19.47 -29.64 32.51
N VAL A 25 -18.87 -29.89 33.67
CA VAL A 25 -17.93 -28.94 34.30
C VAL A 25 -16.67 -28.75 33.45
N VAL A 26 -16.10 -29.83 32.93
CA VAL A 26 -14.88 -29.76 32.10
C VAL A 26 -15.14 -28.96 30.82
N ILE A 27 -16.24 -29.24 30.11
CA ILE A 27 -16.59 -28.46 28.90
C ILE A 27 -16.89 -27.00 29.23
N ALA A 28 -17.52 -26.71 30.37
CA ALA A 28 -17.80 -25.34 30.80
C ALA A 28 -16.50 -24.56 31.08
N ILE A 29 -15.53 -25.18 31.75
CA ILE A 29 -14.21 -24.56 31.99
C ILE A 29 -13.48 -24.32 30.67
N ILE A 30 -13.44 -25.31 29.77
CA ILE A 30 -12.79 -25.15 28.45
C ILE A 30 -13.46 -24.03 27.64
N ALA A 31 -14.79 -23.97 27.64
CA ALA A 31 -15.54 -22.93 26.93
C ALA A 31 -15.21 -21.53 27.49
N ILE A 32 -15.13 -21.36 28.81
CA ILE A 32 -14.75 -20.10 29.45
C ILE A 32 -13.31 -19.73 29.10
N LEU A 33 -12.37 -20.69 29.17
CA LEU A 33 -10.96 -20.44 28.81
C LEU A 33 -10.81 -20.01 27.35
N ILE A 34 -11.48 -20.70 26.41
CA ILE A 34 -11.45 -20.32 24.99
C ILE A 34 -12.09 -18.95 24.77
N ALA A 35 -13.21 -18.65 25.43
CA ALA A 35 -13.88 -17.36 25.32
C ALA A 35 -12.99 -16.19 25.80
N LEU A 36 -12.14 -16.42 26.82
CA LEU A 36 -11.19 -15.43 27.31
C LEU A 36 -9.90 -15.35 26.46
N LEU A 37 -9.45 -16.48 25.90
CA LEU A 37 -8.21 -16.55 25.11
C LEU A 37 -8.40 -16.07 23.66
N LEU A 38 -9.56 -16.29 23.04
CA LEU A 38 -9.78 -15.94 21.64
C LEU A 38 -9.62 -14.42 21.38
N PRO A 39 -10.22 -13.51 22.17
CA PRO A 39 -10.00 -12.07 21.99
C PRO A 39 -8.53 -11.67 22.18
N ALA A 40 -7.86 -12.25 23.16
CA ALA A 40 -6.46 -11.97 23.45
C ALA A 40 -5.53 -12.42 22.31
N VAL A 41 -5.75 -13.61 21.75
CA VAL A 41 -4.98 -14.11 20.61
C VAL A 41 -5.19 -13.24 19.36
N GLN A 42 -6.40 -12.76 19.11
CA GLN A 42 -6.65 -11.87 17.97
C GLN A 42 -5.99 -10.50 18.14
N GLN A 43 -6.05 -9.90 19.33
CA GLN A 43 -5.37 -8.65 19.64
C GLN A 43 -3.84 -8.78 19.47
N ALA A 44 -3.27 -9.88 19.98
CA ALA A 44 -1.84 -10.16 19.83
C ALA A 44 -1.44 -10.32 18.35
N ARG A 45 -2.24 -11.04 17.55
CA ARG A 45 -2.01 -11.20 16.11
C ARG A 45 -2.04 -9.87 15.37
N GLU A 46 -3.01 -9.01 15.68
CA GLU A 46 -3.12 -7.70 15.05
C GLU A 46 -1.98 -6.76 15.46
N ALA A 47 -1.55 -6.77 16.72
CA ALA A 47 -0.38 -6.03 17.17
C ALA A 47 0.91 -6.49 16.46
N ALA A 48 1.06 -7.80 16.23
CA ALA A 48 2.16 -8.35 15.44
C ALA A 48 2.11 -7.88 13.98
N ARG A 49 0.93 -7.91 13.34
CA ARG A 49 0.77 -7.40 11.96
C ARG A 49 1.11 -5.91 11.84
N ARG A 50 0.64 -5.08 12.77
CA ARG A 50 0.98 -3.64 12.83
C ARG A 50 2.49 -3.42 12.94
N SER A 51 3.13 -4.18 13.83
CA SER A 51 4.59 -4.11 14.01
C SER A 51 5.32 -4.50 12.72
N GLN A 52 4.84 -5.53 12.01
CA GLN A 52 5.40 -5.93 10.73
C GLN A 52 5.18 -4.88 9.64
N CYS A 53 4.00 -4.25 9.54
CA CYS A 53 3.77 -3.21 8.53
C CYS A 53 4.67 -1.99 8.77
N LYS A 54 4.91 -1.60 10.03
CA LYS A 54 5.92 -0.59 10.38
C LYS A 54 7.34 -1.00 9.99
N ASN A 55 7.71 -2.27 10.20
CA ASN A 55 9.03 -2.77 9.83
C ASN A 55 9.23 -2.78 8.31
N ASN A 56 8.20 -3.14 7.53
CA ASN A 56 8.24 -3.04 6.07
C ASN A 56 8.48 -1.59 5.60
N LEU A 57 7.78 -0.61 6.19
CA LEU A 57 8.03 0.81 5.92
C LEU A 57 9.47 1.22 6.29
N LYS A 58 10.00 0.74 7.42
CA LYS A 58 11.42 0.99 7.77
C LYS A 58 12.39 0.38 6.77
N GLN A 59 12.11 -0.81 6.24
CA GLN A 59 12.92 -1.44 5.20
C GLN A 59 12.89 -0.60 3.90
N ILE A 60 11.72 -0.08 3.51
CA ILE A 60 11.60 0.85 2.38
C ILE A 60 12.43 2.12 2.64
N GLY A 61 12.35 2.70 3.84
CA GLY A 61 13.15 3.87 4.22
C GLY A 61 14.66 3.63 4.13
N LEU A 62 15.13 2.50 4.68
CA LEU A 62 16.53 2.08 4.56
C LEU A 62 16.96 1.92 3.10
N ALA A 63 16.12 1.29 2.28
CA ALA A 63 16.39 1.09 0.85
C ALA A 63 16.47 2.42 0.09
N LEU A 64 15.61 3.39 0.41
CA LEU A 64 15.62 4.73 -0.18
C LEU A 64 16.88 5.53 0.20
N HIS A 65 17.33 5.45 1.45
CA HIS A 65 18.55 6.12 1.89
C HIS A 65 19.81 5.46 1.30
N ASN A 66 19.81 4.14 1.13
CA ASN A 66 20.87 3.43 0.38
C ASN A 66 20.87 3.83 -1.10
N TYR A 67 19.70 3.96 -1.72
CA TYR A 67 19.57 4.47 -3.08
C TYR A 67 20.14 5.90 -3.18
N LEU A 68 19.78 6.78 -2.24
CA LEU A 68 20.29 8.16 -2.15
C LEU A 68 21.82 8.18 -2.04
N SER A 69 22.40 7.33 -1.20
CA SER A 69 23.86 7.19 -1.04
C SER A 69 24.53 6.80 -2.37
N ALA A 70 23.95 5.83 -3.09
CA ALA A 70 24.49 5.33 -4.35
C ALA A 70 24.28 6.29 -5.54
N HIS A 71 23.18 7.06 -5.57
CA HIS A 71 22.76 7.84 -6.74
C HIS A 71 22.76 9.36 -6.51
N SER A 72 23.11 9.83 -5.31
CA SER A 72 23.14 11.25 -4.90
C SER A 72 21.80 12.00 -5.02
N ALA A 73 20.69 11.28 -5.19
CA ALA A 73 19.32 11.77 -5.15
C ALA A 73 18.37 10.62 -4.79
N PHE A 74 17.20 10.94 -4.25
CA PHE A 74 16.11 9.98 -4.11
C PHE A 74 15.60 9.55 -5.50
N PRO A 75 15.04 8.31 -5.61
CA PRO A 75 14.59 7.81 -6.89
C PRO A 75 13.41 8.65 -7.43
N PRO A 76 13.31 8.84 -8.76
CA PRO A 76 12.09 9.38 -9.36
C PRO A 76 10.92 8.42 -9.18
N ALA A 77 9.69 8.95 -9.13
CA ALA A 77 8.47 8.11 -9.21
C ALA A 77 8.57 7.17 -10.42
N PHE A 78 8.96 7.75 -11.56
CA PHE A 78 9.37 7.11 -12.79
C PHE A 78 9.98 8.18 -13.72
N CYS A 79 10.55 7.79 -14.87
CA CYS A 79 11.16 8.69 -15.83
C CYS A 79 10.34 8.84 -17.10
N VAL A 80 10.29 10.06 -17.64
CA VAL A 80 9.58 10.44 -18.87
C VAL A 80 10.40 11.43 -19.67
N GLY A 81 10.31 11.39 -20.99
CA GLY A 81 11.05 12.30 -21.87
C GLY A 81 10.18 12.88 -22.98
N PRO A 82 10.64 13.95 -23.64
CA PRO A 82 9.85 14.70 -24.62
C PRO A 82 9.51 13.93 -25.91
N ASN A 83 10.18 12.80 -26.18
CA ASN A 83 10.07 12.04 -27.44
C ASN A 83 9.38 10.67 -27.29
N GLY A 84 8.69 10.40 -26.18
CA GLY A 84 7.96 9.15 -26.02
C GLY A 84 6.67 9.14 -26.82
N SER A 85 6.52 8.27 -27.81
CA SER A 85 5.20 7.89 -28.32
C SER A 85 4.43 7.21 -27.16
N SER A 86 3.37 7.84 -26.67
CA SER A 86 2.72 7.54 -25.37
C SER A 86 3.48 8.02 -24.11
N GLY A 87 4.38 9.00 -24.24
CA GLY A 87 4.93 9.81 -23.14
C GLY A 87 6.15 9.27 -22.39
N TYR A 88 6.64 8.07 -22.70
CA TYR A 88 7.79 7.46 -22.01
C TYR A 88 9.05 7.42 -22.87
N THR A 89 10.21 7.70 -22.28
CA THR A 89 11.46 7.05 -22.72
C THR A 89 11.32 5.55 -22.45
N SER A 90 11.72 4.67 -23.38
CA SER A 90 11.70 3.21 -23.15
C SER A 90 12.41 2.89 -21.83
N GLY A 91 11.77 2.09 -20.97
CA GLY A 91 12.27 1.80 -19.62
C GLY A 91 12.06 2.90 -18.57
N GLY A 92 11.39 4.00 -18.91
CA GLY A 92 11.11 5.09 -17.99
C GLY A 92 10.06 4.73 -16.93
N GLN A 93 9.09 3.89 -17.26
CA GLN A 93 7.88 3.57 -16.47
C GLN A 93 8.12 2.94 -15.09
N TRP A 94 9.30 2.36 -14.87
CA TRP A 94 9.60 1.62 -13.66
C TRP A 94 9.48 2.48 -12.41
N SER A 95 8.66 2.00 -11.49
CA SER A 95 8.35 2.61 -10.19
C SER A 95 9.57 2.76 -9.27
N ILE A 96 9.39 3.53 -8.19
CA ILE A 96 10.34 3.57 -7.07
C ILE A 96 10.58 2.17 -6.52
N HIS A 97 9.52 1.36 -6.36
CA HIS A 97 9.58 0.00 -5.87
C HIS A 97 10.57 -0.86 -6.67
N ALA A 98 10.54 -0.78 -8.00
CA ALA A 98 11.51 -1.46 -8.85
C ALA A 98 12.94 -0.92 -8.70
N ARG A 99 13.10 0.39 -8.54
CA ARG A 99 14.41 1.04 -8.42
C ARG A 99 15.12 0.77 -7.10
N ILE A 100 14.37 0.49 -6.03
CA ILE A 100 14.94 0.23 -4.70
C ILE A 100 15.21 -1.25 -4.41
N LEU A 101 14.81 -2.17 -5.29
CA LEU A 101 15.01 -3.61 -5.10
C LEU A 101 16.45 -4.02 -4.72
N PRO A 102 17.53 -3.47 -5.32
CA PRO A 102 18.91 -3.83 -4.94
C PRO A 102 19.24 -3.53 -3.48
N PHE A 103 18.49 -2.61 -2.87
CA PHE A 103 18.71 -2.12 -1.51
C PHE A 103 17.70 -2.68 -0.49
N ALA A 104 16.84 -3.62 -0.92
CA ALA A 104 15.76 -4.20 -0.12
C ALA A 104 15.63 -5.73 -0.31
N ASP A 105 16.75 -6.44 -0.36
CA ASP A 105 16.83 -7.91 -0.59
C ASP A 105 16.17 -8.40 -1.90
N GLY A 106 15.94 -7.49 -2.85
CA GLY A 106 15.32 -7.75 -4.16
C GLY A 106 16.33 -7.89 -5.31
N ALA A 107 17.63 -8.03 -5.04
CA ALA A 107 18.69 -7.99 -6.05
C ALA A 107 18.51 -9.02 -7.18
N ASN A 108 18.03 -10.23 -6.87
CA ASN A 108 17.78 -11.26 -7.88
C ASN A 108 16.68 -10.85 -8.87
N LEU A 109 15.58 -10.28 -8.37
CA LEU A 109 14.50 -9.79 -9.22
C LEU A 109 14.98 -8.59 -10.04
N TYR A 110 15.73 -7.68 -9.42
CA TYR A 110 16.30 -6.50 -10.10
C TYR A 110 17.18 -6.88 -11.29
N ASN A 111 18.08 -7.85 -11.12
CA ASN A 111 19.01 -8.28 -12.17
C ASN A 111 18.31 -8.91 -13.38
N ASN A 112 17.06 -9.37 -13.22
CA ASN A 112 16.27 -9.91 -14.31
C ASN A 112 15.49 -8.83 -15.08
N ILE A 113 15.42 -7.60 -14.55
CA ILE A 113 14.70 -6.50 -15.19
C ILE A 113 15.57 -5.87 -16.30
N ASP A 114 15.06 -5.85 -17.51
CA ASP A 114 15.59 -5.00 -18.57
C ASP A 114 15.01 -3.57 -18.43
N PHE A 115 15.77 -2.68 -17.79
CA PHE A 115 15.42 -1.27 -17.62
C PHE A 115 15.51 -0.46 -18.91
N THR A 116 15.85 -1.04 -20.06
CA THR A 116 15.82 -0.36 -21.36
C THR A 116 14.46 -0.49 -22.08
N THR A 117 13.58 -1.37 -21.59
CA THR A 117 12.24 -1.61 -22.13
C THR A 117 11.14 -1.43 -21.08
N THR A 118 9.89 -1.37 -21.52
CA THR A 118 8.73 -1.24 -20.62
C THR A 118 8.54 -2.52 -19.78
N TYR A 119 7.80 -2.43 -18.68
CA TYR A 119 7.45 -3.61 -17.90
C TYR A 119 6.58 -4.61 -18.67
N SER A 120 5.81 -4.14 -19.66
CA SER A 120 5.04 -4.98 -20.60
C SER A 120 5.87 -5.57 -21.75
N GLY A 121 7.07 -5.01 -21.99
CA GLY A 121 7.98 -5.41 -23.06
C GLY A 121 9.11 -6.34 -22.60
N GLN A 122 9.06 -6.81 -21.35
CA GLN A 122 10.04 -7.76 -20.81
C GLN A 122 9.95 -9.10 -21.53
N SER A 123 11.10 -9.75 -21.77
CA SER A 123 11.13 -11.12 -22.27
C SER A 123 10.52 -12.11 -21.27
N ASP A 124 10.68 -11.84 -19.98
CA ASP A 124 10.02 -12.56 -18.90
C ASP A 124 8.86 -11.72 -18.33
N PRO A 125 7.60 -12.02 -18.68
CA PRO A 125 6.45 -11.30 -18.15
C PRO A 125 6.23 -11.56 -16.64
N SER A 126 6.87 -12.57 -16.06
CA SER A 126 6.68 -12.94 -14.64
C SER A 126 7.22 -11.93 -13.65
N ILE A 127 8.14 -11.08 -14.10
CA ILE A 127 8.65 -9.94 -13.34
C ILE A 127 7.48 -9.09 -12.81
N ALA A 128 6.50 -8.76 -13.66
CA ALA A 128 5.40 -7.87 -13.31
C ALA A 128 4.44 -8.47 -12.27
N TYR A 129 4.31 -9.79 -12.21
CA TYR A 129 3.46 -10.52 -11.27
C TYR A 129 4.23 -11.32 -10.21
N THR A 130 5.50 -10.99 -9.97
CA THR A 130 6.27 -11.56 -8.86
C THR A 130 5.89 -10.89 -7.54
N ARG A 131 5.49 -11.70 -6.55
CA ARG A 131 5.20 -11.21 -5.19
C ARG A 131 6.48 -10.74 -4.51
N THR A 132 6.51 -9.48 -4.07
CA THR A 132 7.61 -8.93 -3.26
C THR A 132 7.14 -8.72 -1.82
N PRO A 133 7.52 -9.58 -0.86
CA PRO A 133 6.87 -9.63 0.47
C PRO A 133 6.89 -8.31 1.26
N PHE A 134 7.98 -7.55 1.20
CA PHE A 134 8.10 -6.30 1.95
C PHE A 134 7.30 -5.12 1.36
N PHE A 135 6.74 -5.27 0.16
CA PHE A 135 5.77 -4.32 -0.40
C PHE A 135 4.33 -4.58 0.06
N MET A 136 4.07 -5.68 0.76
CA MET A 136 2.74 -6.07 1.20
C MET A 136 2.61 -5.95 2.72
N CYS A 137 1.56 -5.27 3.20
CA CYS A 137 1.23 -5.26 4.61
C CYS A 137 0.53 -6.57 4.98
N PRO A 138 0.94 -7.29 6.05
CA PRO A 138 0.25 -8.51 6.48
C PRO A 138 -1.24 -8.37 6.84
N SER A 139 -1.74 -7.14 6.97
CA SER A 139 -3.17 -6.86 7.15
C SER A 139 -3.93 -6.62 5.83
N GLU A 140 -3.24 -6.57 4.69
CA GLU A 140 -3.86 -6.52 3.37
C GLU A 140 -4.60 -7.83 3.10
N VAL A 141 -5.90 -7.73 2.79
CA VAL A 141 -6.76 -8.89 2.54
C VAL A 141 -6.70 -9.33 1.08
N ASN A 142 -6.22 -8.47 0.18
CA ASN A 142 -6.07 -8.71 -1.25
C ASN A 142 -4.62 -9.00 -1.68
N ASP A 143 -3.88 -9.77 -0.87
CA ASP A 143 -2.54 -10.26 -1.21
C ASP A 143 -2.61 -11.40 -2.24
N ARG A 144 -2.87 -11.01 -3.50
CA ARG A 144 -3.05 -11.93 -4.63
C ARG A 144 -2.63 -11.30 -5.95
N ILE A 145 -2.29 -12.15 -6.91
CA ILE A 145 -2.00 -11.74 -8.28
C ILE A 145 -3.26 -11.14 -8.92
N ARG A 146 -3.11 -10.01 -9.63
CA ARG A 146 -4.14 -9.49 -10.53
C ARG A 146 -4.13 -10.27 -11.82
N THR A 147 -5.31 -10.69 -12.28
CA THR A 147 -5.48 -11.40 -13.56
C THR A 147 -6.29 -10.58 -14.55
N SER A 148 -6.05 -10.82 -15.84
CA SER A 148 -6.84 -10.30 -16.96
C SER A 148 -7.12 -11.44 -17.93
N GLY A 149 -8.40 -11.70 -18.22
CA GLY A 149 -8.80 -12.86 -19.05
C GLY A 149 -8.33 -14.21 -18.48
N GLY A 150 -8.13 -14.32 -17.17
CA GLY A 150 -7.61 -15.52 -16.50
C GLY A 150 -6.08 -15.62 -16.45
N ALA A 151 -5.34 -14.77 -17.17
CA ALA A 151 -3.88 -14.76 -17.15
C ALA A 151 -3.34 -13.80 -16.08
N PRO A 152 -2.25 -14.14 -15.37
CA PRO A 152 -1.59 -13.23 -14.43
C PRO A 152 -0.99 -12.03 -15.17
N VAL A 153 -1.17 -10.84 -14.62
CA VAL A 153 -0.63 -9.60 -15.21
C VAL A 153 0.29 -8.84 -14.27
N HIS A 154 -0.14 -8.63 -13.02
CA HIS A 154 0.60 -7.81 -12.07
C HIS A 154 0.43 -8.28 -10.62
N TYR A 155 1.39 -7.92 -9.75
CA TYR A 155 1.26 -8.05 -8.29
C TYR A 155 1.00 -6.68 -7.64
N PRO A 156 0.10 -6.60 -6.64
CA PRO A 156 -0.19 -5.35 -5.90
C PRO A 156 0.93 -4.87 -4.99
N VAL A 157 0.70 -3.68 -4.43
CA VAL A 157 1.46 -3.07 -3.32
C VAL A 157 0.52 -2.59 -2.22
N SER A 158 1.05 -2.48 -1.00
CA SER A 158 0.36 -1.88 0.15
C SER A 158 1.08 -0.65 0.72
N TYR A 159 2.14 -0.17 0.06
CA TYR A 159 2.87 1.03 0.47
C TYR A 159 3.08 1.93 -0.74
N GLY A 160 2.50 3.13 -0.71
CA GLY A 160 2.59 4.10 -1.79
C GLY A 160 3.52 5.26 -1.44
N TYR A 161 4.22 5.82 -2.43
CA TYR A 161 5.05 7.02 -2.27
C TYR A 161 4.19 8.30 -2.15
N ASN A 162 4.70 9.31 -1.47
CA ASN A 162 4.05 10.62 -1.35
C ASN A 162 4.16 11.42 -2.67
N GLY A 163 3.05 11.49 -3.41
CA GLY A 163 2.90 12.23 -4.67
C GLY A 163 2.44 13.68 -4.52
N GLY A 164 2.20 14.13 -3.29
CA GLY A 164 1.89 15.54 -2.97
C GLY A 164 0.44 15.78 -2.57
N THR A 165 0.09 17.06 -2.53
CA THR A 165 -1.20 17.49 -1.99
C THR A 165 -2.34 17.19 -2.93
N TRP A 166 -2.22 17.55 -4.21
CA TRP A 166 -3.30 17.44 -5.21
C TRP A 166 -2.75 17.44 -6.63
N HIS A 167 -1.95 18.46 -6.98
CA HIS A 167 -1.22 18.53 -8.23
C HIS A 167 0.01 17.62 -8.16
N VAL A 168 0.08 16.57 -8.98
CA VAL A 168 1.18 15.59 -8.93
C VAL A 168 2.20 15.79 -10.05
N PHE A 169 1.75 16.25 -11.23
CA PHE A 169 2.58 16.37 -12.42
C PHE A 169 1.94 17.24 -13.50
N ASN A 170 2.74 17.90 -14.33
CA ASN A 170 2.28 18.56 -15.55
C ASN A 170 2.90 17.90 -16.79
N ASN A 171 2.05 17.33 -17.64
CA ASN A 171 2.48 16.57 -18.81
C ASN A 171 3.12 17.43 -19.91
N SER A 172 2.77 18.72 -20.01
CA SER A 172 3.34 19.62 -21.02
C SER A 172 4.72 20.12 -20.64
N SER A 173 4.91 20.54 -19.39
CA SER A 173 6.20 21.05 -18.89
C SER A 173 7.11 19.96 -18.31
N LEU A 174 6.61 18.73 -18.17
CA LEU A 174 7.27 17.62 -17.48
C LEU A 174 7.74 17.97 -16.06
N SER A 175 6.98 18.84 -15.37
CA SER A 175 7.30 19.33 -14.03
C SER A 175 6.43 18.67 -12.96
N GLY A 176 7.02 18.36 -11.82
CA GLY A 176 6.31 17.75 -10.69
C GLY A 176 5.43 18.68 -9.87
N GLY A 177 4.65 18.05 -9.00
CA GLY A 177 3.92 18.68 -7.90
C GLY A 177 4.78 19.06 -6.69
N ASP A 178 4.13 19.19 -5.54
CA ASP A 178 4.72 19.56 -4.25
C ASP A 178 5.22 18.37 -3.39
N GLY A 179 4.77 17.14 -3.69
CA GLY A 179 5.08 15.95 -2.91
C GLY A 179 6.48 15.38 -3.07
N ALA A 180 6.99 14.66 -2.07
CA ALA A 180 8.37 14.16 -2.01
C ALA A 180 8.88 13.48 -3.29
N PHE A 181 8.01 12.76 -4.00
CA PHE A 181 8.34 12.06 -5.25
C PHE A 181 7.38 12.44 -6.39
N TYR A 182 7.92 12.58 -7.58
CA TYR A 182 7.16 12.90 -8.79
C TYR A 182 7.90 12.39 -10.04
N PRO A 183 7.27 12.37 -11.22
CA PRO A 183 7.95 11.91 -12.43
C PRO A 183 9.18 12.79 -12.73
N ASN A 184 10.30 12.17 -13.11
CA ASN A 184 11.61 12.83 -13.31
C ASN A 184 12.24 13.49 -12.08
N SER A 185 11.71 13.27 -10.87
CA SER A 185 12.27 13.90 -9.67
C SER A 185 13.71 13.47 -9.41
N LYS A 186 14.52 14.41 -8.93
CA LYS A 186 15.89 14.19 -8.43
C LYS A 186 16.06 14.87 -7.08
N THR A 187 15.08 14.66 -6.20
CA THR A 187 15.01 15.32 -4.90
C THR A 187 16.17 14.87 -4.02
N LYS A 188 16.68 15.81 -3.23
CA LYS A 188 17.80 15.63 -2.30
C LYS A 188 17.39 16.11 -0.92
N PRO A 189 18.10 15.72 0.16
CA PRO A 189 17.83 16.20 1.51
C PRO A 189 17.63 17.72 1.63
N ARG A 190 18.42 18.51 0.89
CA ARG A 190 18.31 19.99 0.89
C ARG A 190 17.00 20.54 0.30
N ASP A 191 16.28 19.75 -0.49
CA ASP A 191 15.04 20.17 -1.13
C ASP A 191 13.84 20.03 -0.18
N PHE A 192 14.04 19.45 1.01
CA PHE A 192 13.06 19.32 2.08
C PHE A 192 13.23 20.46 3.10
N THR A 193 12.85 21.68 2.72
CA THR A 193 13.11 22.88 3.55
C THR A 193 12.34 22.88 4.86
N ASP A 194 11.23 22.14 4.92
CA ASP A 194 10.37 22.03 6.11
C ASP A 194 10.83 20.91 7.06
N GLY A 195 11.90 20.21 6.65
CA GLY A 195 12.55 19.13 7.38
C GLY A 195 12.11 17.75 6.91
N MET A 196 13.07 16.86 6.69
CA MET A 196 12.79 15.47 6.31
C MET A 196 11.99 14.72 7.38
N SER A 197 12.09 15.13 8.65
CA SER A 197 11.30 14.60 9.77
C SER A 197 9.86 15.10 9.79
N ASN A 198 9.49 16.01 8.89
CA ASN A 198 8.15 16.60 8.77
C ASN A 198 7.55 16.39 7.37
N THR A 199 8.20 15.61 6.51
CA THR A 199 7.69 15.30 5.17
C THR A 199 7.42 13.80 5.05
N LEU A 200 6.20 13.46 4.61
CA LEU A 200 5.80 12.10 4.30
C LEU A 200 6.61 11.57 3.13
N CYS A 201 7.03 10.32 3.27
CA CYS A 201 7.80 9.58 2.29
C CYS A 201 6.91 8.52 1.64
N PHE A 202 6.44 7.57 2.44
CA PHE A 202 5.55 6.48 2.03
C PHE A 202 4.41 6.35 3.03
N ALA A 203 3.26 5.85 2.61
CA ALA A 203 2.16 5.50 3.50
C ALA A 203 1.52 4.18 3.09
N GLU A 204 0.82 3.55 4.02
CA GLU A 204 -0.04 2.42 3.71
C GLU A 204 -1.11 2.83 2.68
N VAL A 205 -1.31 1.95 1.69
CA VAL A 205 -2.39 1.99 0.70
C VAL A 205 -3.03 0.60 0.62
N LYS A 206 -4.27 0.54 0.13
CA LYS A 206 -4.97 -0.74 -0.08
C LYS A 206 -4.77 -1.23 -1.50
N ALA A 207 -4.52 -2.51 -1.66
CA ALA A 207 -4.54 -3.16 -2.96
C ALA A 207 -5.98 -3.26 -3.51
N PHE A 208 -6.12 -3.30 -4.84
CA PHE A 208 -7.41 -3.46 -5.52
C PHE A 208 -8.42 -2.34 -5.24
N THR A 209 -7.95 -1.09 -5.08
CA THR A 209 -8.85 0.07 -4.97
C THR A 209 -9.61 0.31 -6.29
N ALA A 210 -10.84 0.79 -6.15
CA ALA A 210 -11.57 1.34 -7.29
C ALA A 210 -11.04 2.74 -7.56
N TYR A 211 -11.05 3.19 -8.81
CA TYR A 211 -10.70 4.59 -9.08
C TYR A 211 -11.33 5.10 -10.36
N ASN A 212 -11.66 6.39 -10.37
CA ASN A 212 -11.95 7.10 -11.60
C ASN A 212 -10.63 7.56 -12.21
N ARG A 213 -10.42 7.18 -13.47
CA ARG A 213 -9.21 7.45 -14.21
C ARG A 213 -9.52 8.42 -15.33
N ASP A 214 -8.59 9.33 -15.60
CA ASP A 214 -8.72 10.26 -16.71
C ASP A 214 -10.07 11.01 -16.66
N GLY A 215 -10.43 11.48 -15.45
CA GLY A 215 -11.73 12.09 -15.17
C GLY A 215 -12.01 13.40 -15.91
N GLY A 216 -11.02 13.96 -16.60
CA GLY A 216 -11.13 15.15 -17.42
C GLY A 216 -10.15 16.24 -16.99
N SER A 217 -10.41 17.48 -17.40
CA SER A 217 -9.61 18.64 -16.97
C SER A 217 -9.88 18.93 -15.49
N GLY A 218 -9.07 18.35 -14.59
CA GLY A 218 -9.15 18.64 -13.16
C GLY A 218 -8.94 20.12 -12.86
N THR A 219 -9.30 20.56 -11.66
CA THR A 219 -9.23 21.98 -11.26
C THR A 219 -8.01 22.24 -10.38
N PRO A 220 -7.41 23.45 -10.43
CA PRO A 220 -6.35 23.83 -9.49
C PRO A 220 -6.85 23.94 -8.04
N THR A 221 -8.16 24.05 -7.84
CA THR A 221 -8.78 24.08 -6.51
C THR A 221 -8.65 22.71 -5.84
N ILE A 222 -8.02 22.68 -4.67
CA ILE A 222 -7.82 21.45 -3.89
C ILE A 222 -9.14 21.07 -3.20
N PRO A 223 -9.74 19.91 -3.51
CA PRO A 223 -10.94 19.39 -2.85
C PRO A 223 -10.71 19.20 -1.35
N SER A 224 -11.65 19.56 -0.48
CA SER A 224 -11.47 19.41 0.99
C SER A 224 -12.30 18.29 1.60
N VAL A 225 -13.33 17.83 0.88
CA VAL A 225 -14.15 16.68 1.23
C VAL A 225 -14.39 15.78 0.03
N ALA A 226 -14.77 14.52 0.27
CA ALA A 226 -15.04 13.55 -0.81
C ALA A 226 -16.08 14.05 -1.82
N SER A 227 -17.12 14.78 -1.38
CA SER A 227 -18.17 15.32 -2.24
C SER A 227 -17.68 16.38 -3.22
N ASP A 228 -16.51 16.99 -2.99
CA ASP A 228 -15.89 17.93 -3.92
C ASP A 228 -15.19 17.21 -5.09
N VAL A 229 -14.81 15.95 -4.89
CA VAL A 229 -14.11 15.14 -5.91
C VAL A 229 -15.08 14.44 -6.85
N VAL A 230 -16.22 13.96 -6.34
CA VAL A 230 -17.22 13.19 -7.12
C VAL A 230 -17.67 13.91 -8.41
N PRO A 231 -17.93 15.24 -8.42
CA PRO A 231 -18.29 15.95 -9.65
C PRO A 231 -17.19 15.99 -10.71
N LEU A 232 -15.94 15.69 -10.34
CA LEU A 232 -14.79 15.68 -11.24
C LEU A 232 -14.65 14.34 -11.99
N PHE A 233 -15.46 13.34 -11.67
CA PHE A 233 -15.38 12.01 -12.27
C PHE A 233 -15.75 12.03 -13.76
N GLY A 234 -14.91 11.38 -14.56
CA GLY A 234 -15.21 11.05 -15.95
C GLY A 234 -15.91 9.70 -16.10
N THR A 235 -15.87 9.14 -17.29
CA THR A 235 -16.55 7.87 -17.61
C THR A 235 -15.67 6.63 -17.38
N ASP A 236 -14.35 6.76 -17.33
CA ASP A 236 -13.42 5.63 -17.17
C ASP A 236 -13.24 5.24 -15.69
N ASN A 237 -14.21 4.49 -15.19
CA ASN A 237 -14.21 3.95 -13.83
C ASN A 237 -13.58 2.54 -13.82
N LYS A 238 -12.53 2.35 -13.02
CA LYS A 238 -11.90 1.05 -12.80
C LYS A 238 -12.44 0.43 -11.50
N PRO A 239 -12.98 -0.80 -11.57
CA PRO A 239 -13.70 -1.38 -10.44
C PRO A 239 -12.79 -1.82 -9.28
N ASN A 240 -11.54 -2.20 -9.54
CA ASN A 240 -10.64 -2.82 -8.55
C ASN A 240 -9.18 -2.97 -9.02
N SER A 241 -8.64 -2.00 -9.76
CA SER A 241 -7.29 -2.12 -10.33
C SER A 241 -6.33 -0.99 -9.91
N GLY A 242 -6.64 -0.27 -8.84
CA GLY A 242 -5.72 0.67 -8.18
C GLY A 242 -4.78 -0.08 -7.22
N HIS A 243 -3.54 0.38 -7.14
CA HIS A 243 -2.48 -0.26 -6.35
C HIS A 243 -2.25 -1.75 -6.64
N THR A 244 -2.48 -2.16 -7.89
CA THR A 244 -2.34 -3.55 -8.31
C THR A 244 -1.10 -3.81 -9.16
N GLU A 245 -0.30 -2.78 -9.43
CA GLU A 245 0.82 -2.81 -10.35
C GLU A 245 2.08 -2.24 -9.69
N TRP A 246 2.83 -3.07 -8.96
CA TRP A 246 4.05 -2.63 -8.27
C TRP A 246 5.13 -2.03 -9.19
N VAL A 247 5.06 -2.35 -10.49
CA VAL A 247 6.00 -1.89 -11.53
C VAL A 247 5.67 -0.51 -12.11
N ASP A 248 4.40 -0.08 -12.04
CA ASP A 248 3.94 1.19 -12.62
C ASP A 248 4.18 2.33 -11.62
N GLY A 249 5.05 3.28 -11.99
CA GLY A 249 5.40 4.41 -11.14
C GLY A 249 4.34 5.50 -10.98
N ARG A 250 3.17 5.41 -11.63
CA ARG A 250 2.11 6.42 -11.50
C ARG A 250 1.48 6.42 -10.11
N VAL A 251 0.98 7.59 -9.70
CA VAL A 251 0.47 7.81 -8.34
C VAL A 251 -0.68 6.88 -7.96
N HIS A 252 -1.54 6.53 -8.91
CA HIS A 252 -2.69 5.63 -8.65
C HIS A 252 -2.32 4.13 -8.54
N GLN A 253 -1.06 3.76 -8.84
CA GLN A 253 -0.57 2.39 -8.71
C GLN A 253 0.44 2.24 -7.57
N THR A 254 1.36 3.19 -7.41
CA THR A 254 2.44 3.06 -6.42
C THR A 254 2.59 4.30 -5.53
N GLY A 255 1.65 5.24 -5.58
CA GLY A 255 1.68 6.48 -4.82
C GLY A 255 0.46 6.70 -3.93
N PHE A 256 0.42 7.85 -3.26
CA PHE A 256 -0.74 8.43 -2.62
C PHE A 256 -0.61 9.96 -2.63
N THR A 257 -1.69 10.64 -2.31
CA THR A 257 -1.77 12.09 -2.14
C THR A 257 -2.39 12.42 -0.78
N SER A 258 -2.15 13.63 -0.28
CA SER A 258 -2.80 14.14 0.93
C SER A 258 -4.04 14.99 0.66
N THR A 259 -4.67 14.83 -0.52
CA THR A 259 -5.86 15.60 -0.90
C THR A 259 -6.94 15.48 0.16
N LEU A 260 -7.19 14.26 0.63
CA LEU A 260 -8.19 13.92 1.63
C LEU A 260 -7.53 13.14 2.78
N PRO A 261 -8.08 13.20 4.01
CA PRO A 261 -7.53 12.47 5.15
C PRO A 261 -7.42 10.95 4.89
N PRO A 262 -6.57 10.23 5.64
CA PRO A 262 -6.45 8.78 5.50
C PRO A 262 -7.81 8.07 5.61
N ASN A 263 -7.96 6.95 4.90
CA ASN A 263 -9.19 6.15 4.84
C ASN A 263 -10.44 6.84 4.27
N THR A 264 -10.40 8.12 3.84
CA THR A 264 -11.55 8.84 3.27
C THR A 264 -12.16 8.04 2.12
N LYS A 265 -13.48 7.83 2.11
CA LYS A 265 -14.15 7.02 1.08
C LYS A 265 -14.59 7.86 -0.11
N LEU A 266 -14.31 7.39 -1.32
CA LEU A 266 -14.87 7.92 -2.57
C LEU A 266 -15.70 6.81 -3.23
N ALA A 267 -16.97 7.10 -3.52
CA ALA A 267 -17.87 6.13 -4.12
C ALA A 267 -17.69 6.12 -5.65
N ILE A 268 -16.84 5.22 -6.15
CA ILE A 268 -16.60 5.08 -7.59
C ILE A 268 -17.73 4.29 -8.24
N PRO A 269 -18.36 4.80 -9.32
CA PRO A 269 -19.35 4.05 -10.07
C PRO A 269 -18.81 2.68 -10.53
N ASN A 270 -19.61 1.62 -10.37
CA ASN A 270 -19.26 0.24 -10.74
C ASN A 270 -18.08 -0.36 -9.97
N ALA A 271 -17.69 0.18 -8.81
CA ALA A 271 -16.72 -0.48 -7.94
C ALA A 271 -17.18 -1.91 -7.59
N SER A 272 -16.26 -2.87 -7.59
CA SER A 272 -16.60 -4.27 -7.25
C SER A 272 -16.66 -4.47 -5.73
N ASP A 273 -17.30 -5.57 -5.29
CA ASP A 273 -17.31 -5.97 -3.88
C ASP A 273 -15.89 -5.98 -3.29
N GLY A 274 -15.73 -5.31 -2.15
CA GLY A 274 -14.43 -5.10 -1.48
C GLY A 274 -13.67 -3.82 -1.86
N ALA A 275 -14.00 -3.19 -3.00
CA ALA A 275 -13.43 -1.90 -3.44
C ALA A 275 -14.40 -0.71 -3.27
N LEU A 276 -15.68 -0.98 -2.95
CA LEU A 276 -16.77 -0.01 -2.80
C LEU A 276 -16.46 1.15 -1.84
N ASP A 277 -15.62 0.91 -0.83
CA ASP A 277 -15.25 1.89 0.20
C ASP A 277 -13.86 2.51 -0.01
N ALA A 278 -13.17 2.15 -1.10
CA ALA A 278 -11.79 2.51 -1.35
C ALA A 278 -11.61 3.10 -2.76
N GLY A 279 -12.29 4.21 -3.02
CA GLY A 279 -12.19 4.94 -4.27
C GLY A 279 -11.04 5.93 -4.33
N ASP A 280 -10.43 6.09 -5.50
CA ASP A 280 -9.46 7.15 -5.79
C ASP A 280 -9.83 7.90 -7.08
N TYR A 281 -9.17 9.03 -7.34
CA TYR A 281 -9.40 9.87 -8.51
C TYR A 281 -8.09 10.32 -9.15
N THR A 282 -8.04 10.31 -10.48
CA THR A 282 -7.05 11.08 -11.27
C THR A 282 -7.73 11.83 -12.40
N SER A 283 -7.38 13.12 -12.56
CA SER A 283 -7.88 13.94 -13.67
C SER A 283 -7.34 13.46 -15.02
N CYS A 284 -6.06 13.11 -15.03
CA CYS A 284 -5.39 12.46 -16.14
C CYS A 284 -4.18 11.69 -15.62
N ARG A 285 -3.86 10.53 -16.18
CA ARG A 285 -2.60 9.85 -15.87
C ARG A 285 -1.38 10.68 -16.23
N GLU A 286 -0.38 10.59 -15.38
CA GLU A 286 0.95 11.13 -15.63
C GLU A 286 1.57 10.44 -16.86
N ALA A 287 2.31 11.23 -17.64
CA ALA A 287 2.94 10.86 -18.91
C ALA A 287 1.98 10.31 -19.97
N GLN A 288 0.75 10.81 -19.99
CA GLN A 288 -0.24 10.50 -21.01
C GLN A 288 -0.47 11.70 -21.94
N THR A 289 -1.28 11.53 -22.99
CA THR A 289 -1.48 12.53 -24.05
C THR A 289 -2.29 13.77 -23.64
N CYS A 290 -2.76 13.86 -22.39
CA CYS A 290 -3.40 15.08 -21.92
C CYS A 290 -2.36 16.18 -21.75
N SER A 291 -2.70 17.40 -22.16
CA SER A 291 -1.79 18.55 -22.11
C SER A 291 -1.80 19.28 -20.75
N GLY A 292 -2.77 18.96 -19.89
CA GLY A 292 -2.95 19.65 -18.61
C GLY A 292 -2.18 19.04 -17.43
N PRO A 293 -2.21 19.73 -16.27
CA PRO A 293 -1.80 19.16 -14.99
C PRO A 293 -2.63 17.92 -14.63
N THR A 294 -1.95 16.91 -14.11
CA THR A 294 -2.54 15.80 -13.38
C THR A 294 -2.82 16.25 -11.95
N TYR A 295 -4.08 16.13 -11.58
CA TYR A 295 -4.55 16.23 -10.22
C TYR A 295 -5.06 14.87 -9.75
N ALA A 296 -4.84 14.52 -8.50
CA ALA A 296 -5.19 13.21 -8.00
C ALA A 296 -5.64 13.24 -6.54
N ALA A 297 -6.75 12.55 -6.24
CA ALA A 297 -7.13 12.18 -4.88
C ALA A 297 -6.93 10.67 -4.75
N VAL A 298 -5.67 10.27 -4.55
CA VAL A 298 -5.30 8.89 -4.20
C VAL A 298 -5.07 8.86 -2.71
N THR A 299 -5.89 8.14 -1.97
CA THR A 299 -5.93 8.27 -0.51
C THR A 299 -5.03 7.24 0.16
N ALA A 300 -4.26 7.64 1.18
CA ALA A 300 -3.60 6.69 2.07
C ALA A 300 -4.65 5.85 2.81
N ARG A 301 -4.50 4.53 2.84
CA ARG A 301 -5.53 3.62 3.37
C ARG A 301 -4.89 2.42 4.05
N SER A 302 -5.52 1.95 5.13
CA SER A 302 -5.08 0.76 5.84
C SER A 302 -6.25 -0.10 6.31
N TYR A 303 -5.99 -1.38 6.55
CA TYR A 303 -6.91 -2.28 7.25
C TYR A 303 -6.77 -2.16 8.78
N HIS A 304 -5.77 -1.43 9.26
CA HIS A 304 -5.68 -1.05 10.67
C HIS A 304 -6.79 -0.06 11.02
N ILE A 305 -7.57 -0.38 12.05
CA ILE A 305 -8.70 0.45 12.50
C ILE A 305 -8.19 1.84 12.93
N GLY A 306 -8.74 2.89 12.31
CA GLY A 306 -8.58 4.28 12.74
C GLY A 306 -7.26 4.95 12.34
N ILE A 307 -6.34 4.22 11.71
CA ILE A 307 -4.98 4.71 11.45
C ILE A 307 -4.45 4.22 10.11
N VAL A 308 -3.41 4.91 9.62
CA VAL A 308 -2.48 4.40 8.62
C VAL A 308 -1.05 4.53 9.15
N HIS A 309 -0.17 3.59 8.82
CA HIS A 309 1.26 3.79 9.06
C HIS A 309 1.89 4.57 7.91
N ALA A 310 2.73 5.55 8.25
CA ALA A 310 3.44 6.37 7.30
C ALA A 310 4.92 6.49 7.69
N LEU A 311 5.77 6.40 6.68
CA LEU A 311 7.20 6.67 6.70
C LEU A 311 7.42 8.15 6.41
N LEU A 312 8.30 8.79 7.17
CA LEU A 312 8.81 10.14 6.92
C LEU A 312 10.14 10.08 6.16
N MET A 313 10.53 11.18 5.51
CA MET A 313 11.72 11.23 4.67
C MET A 313 13.02 10.95 5.46
N ASP A 314 13.04 11.21 6.77
CA ASP A 314 14.16 10.88 7.67
C ASP A 314 14.25 9.39 8.05
N GLY A 315 13.27 8.57 7.65
CA GLY A 315 13.21 7.14 7.97
C GLY A 315 12.35 6.79 9.19
N ALA A 316 11.81 7.78 9.92
CA ALA A 316 10.90 7.54 11.02
C ALA A 316 9.55 7.00 10.52
N VAL A 317 8.91 6.10 11.28
CA VAL A 317 7.57 5.59 10.96
C VAL A 317 6.59 6.01 12.05
N ARG A 318 5.54 6.72 11.66
CA ARG A 318 4.46 7.19 12.53
C ARG A 318 3.14 6.50 12.18
N SER A 319 2.22 6.48 13.15
CA SER A 319 0.83 6.12 12.92
C SER A 319 0.03 7.40 12.79
N LEU A 320 -0.59 7.66 11.64
CA LEU A 320 -1.44 8.81 11.44
C LEU A 320 -2.90 8.42 11.67
N SER A 321 -3.65 9.23 12.41
CA SER A 321 -5.09 9.03 12.58
C SER A 321 -5.83 9.32 11.29
N GLU A 322 -6.91 8.58 11.02
CA GLU A 322 -7.86 8.96 9.96
C GLU A 322 -8.60 10.28 10.25
N ASN A 323 -8.59 10.74 11.50
CA ASN A 323 -9.17 12.01 11.95
C ASN A 323 -8.13 13.13 12.09
N ILE A 324 -6.93 12.97 11.52
CA ILE A 324 -5.90 14.03 11.50
C ILE A 324 -6.47 15.31 10.88
N ASP A 325 -6.07 16.48 11.42
CA ASP A 325 -6.40 17.77 10.82
C ASP A 325 -5.90 17.82 9.37
N LEU A 326 -6.77 18.23 8.46
CA LEU A 326 -6.48 18.19 7.03
C LEU A 326 -5.38 19.19 6.64
N GLY A 327 -5.30 20.34 7.31
CA GLY A 327 -4.21 21.30 7.10
C GLY A 327 -2.86 20.70 7.46
N THR A 328 -2.79 20.07 8.63
CA THR A 328 -1.62 19.34 9.13
C THR A 328 -1.23 18.20 8.19
N TYR A 329 -2.20 17.39 7.75
CA TYR A 329 -1.91 16.26 6.86
C TYR A 329 -1.38 16.69 5.49
N ARG A 330 -1.86 17.83 4.97
CA ARG A 330 -1.35 18.42 3.72
C ARG A 330 0.03 19.02 3.88
N ALA A 331 0.28 19.75 4.97
CA ALA A 331 1.60 20.26 5.30
C ALA A 331 2.64 19.13 5.41
N LEU A 332 2.24 17.97 5.95
CA LEU A 332 3.12 16.80 5.99
C LEU A 332 3.45 16.24 4.61
N SER A 333 2.67 16.53 3.57
CA SER A 333 2.89 15.98 2.23
C SER A 333 3.80 16.88 1.38
N THR A 334 3.88 18.18 1.67
CA THR A 334 4.71 19.11 0.90
C THR A 334 6.19 18.93 1.21
N ARG A 335 7.04 19.09 0.18
CA ARG A 335 8.51 19.07 0.37
C ARG A 335 9.04 20.40 0.93
N SER A 336 8.41 21.50 0.57
CA SER A 336 8.97 22.86 0.73
C SER A 336 7.89 23.93 0.71
N GLY A 337 6.77 23.71 1.40
CA GLY A 337 5.68 24.68 1.52
C GLY A 337 5.92 25.73 2.62
N GLY A 338 6.95 25.56 3.46
CA GLY A 338 7.29 26.49 4.54
C GLY A 338 6.43 26.33 5.79
N GLU A 339 5.70 25.23 5.91
CA GLU A 339 4.78 24.99 7.01
C GLU A 339 5.51 24.59 8.30
N VAL A 340 5.14 25.20 9.42
CA VAL A 340 5.58 24.76 10.75
C VAL A 340 4.54 23.80 11.30
N ILE A 341 4.93 22.54 11.46
CA ILE A 341 4.04 21.47 11.92
C ILE A 341 4.31 21.19 13.41
N GLY A 342 3.24 21.09 14.20
CA GLY A 342 3.31 20.72 15.62
C GLY A 342 3.54 19.21 15.81
N GLU A 343 3.22 18.70 17.00
CA GLU A 343 3.16 17.25 17.24
C GLU A 343 1.91 16.63 16.57
N PHE A 344 2.09 15.48 15.91
CA PHE A 344 1.07 14.73 15.18
C PHE A 344 1.36 13.22 15.19
#